data_AF-A0AAW2P9J9-F1
#
_entry.id   AF-A0AAW2P9J9-F1
#
_cell.length_a   1.000
_cell.length_b   1.000
_cell.length_c   1.000
_cell.angle_alpha   90.00
_cell.angle_beta   90.00
_cell.angle_gamma   90.00
#
_symmetry.space_group_name_H-M   'P 1'
#
loop_
_entity.id
_entity.type
_entity.pdbx_description
1 polymer ?
#
loop_
_entity_poly.entity_id
_entity_poly.type
_entity_poly.pdbx_seq_one_letter_code
_entity_poly.pdbx_strand_id
1 'polypeptide(L)'
;MEMARSMLQEKHLPKAFWAEAVYTAVYLLNRCPTKAVQNMTPIEAWSGKKPSAKHLRVFGSICYVHIPTEKRHKLEEKTEKGIFLGYSTQSKGYRIYNLKTKKLIISRDVEFDEDAMWNWDEEKVERQSVMIPKETPRNNNKKKEQTKQKWKGGVNKHQDHPEGHHIRRD
;
A
#
# COMPACT_ATOMS: atom_id res chain seq x y z
N MET A 1 -5.99 10.84 12.46
CA MET A 1 -5.01 10.17 13.34
C MET A 1 -4.74 8.72 12.93
N GLU A 2 -5.72 7.98 12.43
CA GLU A 2 -5.54 6.57 12.02
C GLU A 2 -4.36 6.35 11.05
N MET A 3 -4.20 7.18 10.02
CA MET A 3 -3.07 7.07 9.08
C MET A 3 -1.70 7.15 9.78
N ALA A 4 -1.53 8.09 10.70
CA ALA A 4 -0.28 8.23 11.45
C ALA A 4 -0.02 7.04 12.38
N ARG A 5 -1.08 6.46 12.96
CA ARG A 5 -0.98 5.24 13.77
C ARG A 5 -0.55 4.05 12.92
N SER A 6 -1.17 3.84 11.75
CA SER A 6 -0.79 2.79 10.82
C SER A 6 0.66 2.94 10.34
N MET A 7 1.10 4.17 10.01
CA MET A 7 2.48 4.45 9.63
C MET A 7 3.51 4.07 10.72
N LEU A 8 3.20 4.35 11.99
CA LEU A 8 4.07 3.94 13.09
C LEU A 8 4.10 2.41 13.27
N GLN A 9 2.95 1.76 13.10
CA GLN A 9 2.82 0.32 13.29
C GLN A 9 3.52 -0.50 12.20
N GLU A 10 3.45 -0.05 10.94
CA GLU A 10 4.00 -0.75 9.76
C GLU A 10 5.49 -1.10 9.89
N LYS A 11 6.28 -0.20 10.47
CA LYS A 11 7.74 -0.36 10.66
C LYS A 11 8.14 -0.38 12.14
N HIS A 12 7.19 -0.71 13.02
CA HIS A 12 7.39 -0.82 14.47
C HIS A 12 8.10 0.39 15.11
N LEU A 13 7.75 1.61 14.67
CA LEU A 13 8.36 2.83 15.18
C LEU A 13 7.85 3.19 16.58
N PRO A 14 8.73 3.66 17.49
CA PRO A 14 8.36 4.19 18.78
C PRO A 14 7.33 5.31 18.68
N LYS A 15 6.40 5.33 19.64
CA LYS A 15 5.37 6.39 19.74
C LYS A 15 5.97 7.78 19.85
N ALA A 16 7.23 7.94 20.25
CA ALA A 16 7.94 9.22 20.27
C ALA A 16 7.95 9.93 18.90
N PHE A 17 7.89 9.19 17.79
CA PHE A 17 7.88 9.75 16.44
C PHE A 17 6.48 10.13 15.93
N TRP A 18 5.47 10.18 16.81
CA TRP A 18 4.09 10.49 16.41
C TRP A 18 3.94 11.82 15.67
N ALA A 19 4.70 12.85 16.08
CA ALA A 19 4.61 14.17 15.45
C ALA A 19 5.06 14.12 13.98
N GLU A 20 6.14 13.38 13.70
CA GLU A 20 6.68 13.17 12.36
C GLU A 20 5.73 12.32 11.50
N ALA A 21 5.10 11.30 12.11
CA ALA A 21 4.09 10.48 11.42
C ALA A 21 2.85 11.31 11.04
N VAL A 22 2.35 12.15 11.94
CA VAL A 22 1.23 13.07 11.64
C VAL A 22 1.63 14.06 10.55
N TYR A 23 2.83 14.62 10.62
CA TYR A 23 3.34 15.54 9.62
C TYR A 23 3.39 14.90 8.22
N THR A 24 3.91 13.67 8.14
CA THR A 24 3.97 12.89 6.91
C THR A 24 2.58 12.54 6.39
N ALA A 25 1.65 12.14 7.27
CA ALA A 25 0.28 11.84 6.90
C ALA A 25 -0.41 13.05 6.24
N VAL A 26 -0.27 14.25 6.82
CA VAL A 26 -0.81 15.49 6.23
C VAL A 26 -0.15 15.78 4.88
N TYR A 27 1.17 15.58 4.78
CA TYR A 27 1.90 15.78 3.53
C TYR A 27 1.40 14.87 2.40
N LEU A 28 1.12 13.60 2.70
CA LEU A 28 0.57 12.64 1.75
C LEU A 28 -0.88 12.96 1.39
N LEU A 29 -1.73 13.27 2.38
CA LEU A 29 -3.13 13.64 2.15
C LEU A 29 -3.26 14.82 1.18
N ASN A 30 -2.38 15.81 1.30
CA ASN A 30 -2.35 16.95 0.38
C ASN A 30 -1.95 16.60 -1.06
N ARG A 31 -1.34 15.42 -1.28
CA ARG A 31 -0.85 14.92 -2.57
C ARG A 31 -1.61 13.68 -3.07
N CYS A 32 -2.60 13.21 -2.31
CA CYS A 32 -3.48 12.14 -2.73
C CYS A 32 -4.77 12.75 -3.31
N PRO A 33 -5.35 12.16 -4.37
CA PRO A 33 -6.69 12.53 -4.81
C PRO A 33 -7.69 12.34 -3.68
N THR A 34 -8.65 13.26 -3.56
CA THR A 34 -9.70 13.19 -2.53
C THR A 34 -11.07 13.33 -3.18
N LYS A 35 -12.12 12.83 -2.52
CA LYS A 35 -13.50 13.00 -3.01
C LYS A 35 -13.95 14.47 -3.03
N ALA A 36 -13.35 15.30 -2.19
CA ALA A 36 -13.68 16.72 -2.07
C ALA A 36 -13.21 17.55 -3.27
N VAL A 37 -12.17 17.08 -3.98
CA VAL A 37 -11.59 17.81 -5.11
C VAL A 37 -11.53 16.88 -6.32
N GLN A 38 -12.37 17.17 -7.32
CA GLN A 38 -12.51 16.30 -8.49
C GLN A 38 -11.23 16.28 -9.35
N ASN A 39 -10.74 15.07 -9.64
CA ASN A 39 -9.64 14.80 -10.57
C ASN A 39 -8.30 15.51 -10.29
N MET A 40 -8.11 16.05 -9.08
CA MET A 40 -6.89 16.73 -8.69
C MET A 40 -6.57 16.50 -7.20
N THR A 41 -5.33 16.77 -6.82
CA THR A 41 -4.92 16.72 -5.41
C THR A 41 -5.23 18.05 -4.71
N PRO A 42 -5.41 18.09 -3.38
CA PRO A 42 -5.62 19.34 -2.66
C PRO A 42 -4.52 20.39 -2.93
N ILE A 43 -3.26 19.95 -3.03
CA ILE A 43 -2.15 20.85 -3.35
C ILE A 43 -2.18 21.34 -4.81
N GLU A 44 -2.68 20.54 -5.76
CA GLU A 44 -2.94 20.98 -7.13
C GLU A 44 -3.98 22.08 -7.16
N ALA A 45 -5.11 21.88 -6.47
CA ALA A 45 -6.19 22.84 -6.42
C ALA A 45 -5.75 24.18 -5.81
N TRP A 46 -4.90 24.12 -4.77
CA TRP A 46 -4.38 25.30 -4.11
C TRP A 46 -3.29 26.03 -4.91
N SER A 47 -2.34 25.29 -5.48
CA SER A 47 -1.14 25.87 -6.10
C SER A 47 -1.20 26.01 -7.62
N GLY A 48 -2.21 25.41 -8.27
CA GLY A 48 -2.31 25.28 -9.72
C GLY A 48 -1.25 24.37 -10.35
N LYS A 49 -0.40 23.70 -9.56
CA LYS A 49 0.72 22.89 -10.04
C LYS A 49 0.58 21.44 -9.61
N LYS A 50 0.77 20.51 -10.57
CA LYS A 50 0.79 19.07 -10.29
C LYS A 50 2.02 18.68 -9.48
N PRO A 51 1.89 18.17 -8.24
CA PRO A 51 2.99 17.65 -7.47
C PRO A 51 3.55 16.41 -8.16
N SER A 52 4.87 16.27 -8.10
CA SER A 52 5.51 15.00 -8.40
C SER A 52 5.24 14.02 -7.27
N ALA A 53 5.07 12.73 -7.60
CA ALA A 53 5.04 11.64 -6.64
C ALA A 53 6.37 10.87 -6.55
N LYS A 54 7.37 11.21 -7.40
CA LYS A 54 8.63 10.45 -7.54
C LYS A 54 9.47 10.40 -6.26
N HIS A 55 9.36 11.44 -5.42
CA HIS A 55 10.08 11.56 -4.16
C HIS A 55 9.32 10.95 -2.98
N LEU A 56 8.13 10.40 -3.19
CA LEU A 56 7.41 9.72 -2.12
C LEU A 56 8.14 8.42 -1.74
N ARG A 57 8.16 8.13 -0.44
CA ARG A 57 8.92 7.02 0.15
C ARG A 57 8.14 6.43 1.33
N VAL A 58 8.39 5.16 1.63
CA VAL A 58 7.73 4.45 2.75
C VAL A 58 8.23 4.99 4.09
N PHE A 59 7.33 5.57 4.88
CA PHE A 59 7.63 6.08 6.23
C PHE A 59 8.20 4.97 7.13
N GLY A 60 9.27 5.29 7.87
CA GLY A 60 9.95 4.33 8.74
C GLY A 60 10.93 3.39 8.05
N SER A 61 11.10 3.49 6.73
CA SER A 61 12.12 2.74 6.00
C SER A 61 13.54 3.09 6.45
N ILE A 62 14.44 2.12 6.30
CA ILE A 62 15.87 2.36 6.45
C ILE A 62 16.35 3.19 5.27
N CYS A 63 17.23 4.14 5.55
CA CYS A 63 17.85 4.96 4.54
C CYS A 63 19.33 5.21 4.85
N TYR A 64 20.08 5.50 3.80
CA TYR A 64 21.51 5.74 3.83
C TYR A 64 21.79 7.13 3.29
N VAL A 65 22.26 8.01 4.17
CA VAL A 65 22.53 9.41 3.87
C VAL A 65 23.97 9.56 3.41
N HIS A 66 24.20 10.19 2.26
CA HIS A 66 25.55 10.42 1.78
C HIS A 66 26.28 11.49 2.62
N ILE A 67 27.47 11.16 3.13
CA ILE A 67 28.34 12.13 3.81
C ILE A 67 29.20 12.86 2.76
N PRO A 68 29.22 14.19 2.64
CA PRO A 68 30.13 14.86 1.70
C PRO A 68 31.60 14.55 2.01
N THR A 69 32.45 14.38 1.00
CA THR A 69 33.86 14.00 1.21
C THR A 69 34.68 15.05 1.96
N GLU A 70 34.27 16.31 1.97
CA GLU A 70 34.85 17.38 2.81
C GLU A 70 34.74 17.12 4.31
N LYS A 71 33.71 16.36 4.73
CA LYS A 71 33.47 15.99 6.12
C LYS A 71 34.03 14.61 6.47
N ARG A 72 34.70 13.95 5.52
CA ARG A 72 35.29 12.62 5.71
C ARG A 72 36.79 12.72 5.90
N HIS A 73 37.31 11.98 6.86
CA HIS A 73 38.74 11.65 6.92
C HIS A 73 39.04 10.40 6.08
N LYS A 74 40.32 10.16 5.80
CA LYS A 74 40.76 9.04 4.96
C LYS A 74 40.29 7.71 5.58
N LEU A 75 39.61 6.87 4.79
CA LEU A 75 39.02 5.56 5.16
C LEU A 75 37.70 5.58 5.95
N GLU A 76 37.04 6.73 6.12
CA GLU A 76 35.73 6.77 6.79
C GLU A 76 34.57 6.26 5.93
N GLU A 77 33.50 5.82 6.60
CA GLU A 77 32.27 5.35 5.97
C GLU A 77 31.65 6.43 5.08
N LYS A 78 31.14 6.02 3.91
CA LYS A 78 30.61 6.97 2.92
C LYS A 78 29.17 7.42 3.24
N THR A 79 28.47 6.65 4.06
CA THR A 79 27.05 6.84 4.32
C THR A 79 26.74 6.73 5.80
N GLU A 80 25.75 7.48 6.27
CA GLU A 80 25.18 7.30 7.59
C GLU A 80 23.81 6.64 7.49
N LYS A 81 23.59 5.63 8.33
CA LYS A 81 22.31 4.95 8.42
C LYS A 81 21.30 5.77 9.22
N GLY A 82 20.07 5.84 8.72
CA GLY A 82 18.97 6.49 9.40
C GLY A 82 17.62 5.89 9.07
N ILE A 83 16.59 6.43 9.72
CA ILE A 83 15.19 6.10 9.50
C ILE A 83 14.51 7.28 8.85
N PHE A 84 13.76 7.03 7.78
CA PHE A 84 12.96 8.05 7.11
C PHE A 84 11.74 8.46 7.97
N LEU A 85 11.66 9.75 8.32
CA LEU A 85 10.60 10.31 9.15
C LEU A 85 9.75 11.39 8.45
N GLY A 86 9.93 11.61 7.15
CA GLY A 86 9.06 12.50 6.38
C GLY A 86 9.80 13.59 5.61
N TYR A 87 9.07 14.64 5.26
CA TYR A 87 9.55 15.64 4.29
C TYR A 87 9.83 16.99 4.96
N SER A 88 10.92 17.65 4.55
CA SER A 88 11.24 19.00 5.00
C SER A 88 10.28 20.03 4.40
N THR A 89 9.89 21.03 5.19
CA THR A 89 9.15 22.22 4.72
C THR A 89 10.05 23.28 4.12
N GLN A 90 11.27 23.37 4.62
CA GLN A 90 12.19 24.46 4.32
C GLN A 90 13.06 24.15 3.09
N SER A 91 13.14 22.88 2.68
CA SER A 91 14.00 22.44 1.60
C SER A 91 13.42 21.23 0.88
N LYS A 92 13.96 20.90 -0.31
CA LYS A 92 13.60 19.69 -1.06
C LYS A 92 14.25 18.42 -0.49
N GLY A 93 14.35 18.31 0.83
CA GLY A 93 15.02 17.21 1.53
C GLY A 93 14.09 16.37 2.40
N TYR A 94 14.60 15.23 2.83
CA TYR A 94 13.96 14.28 3.73
C TYR A 94 14.39 14.52 5.17
N ARG A 95 13.45 14.39 6.11
CA ARG A 95 13.70 14.35 7.55
C ARG A 95 14.07 12.93 7.92
N ILE A 96 15.26 12.77 8.49
CA ILE A 96 15.86 11.48 8.74
C ILE A 96 16.33 11.44 10.18
N TYR A 97 15.95 10.39 10.90
CA TYR A 97 16.51 10.11 12.20
C TYR A 97 17.80 9.32 12.04
N ASN A 98 18.93 9.96 12.34
CA ASN A 98 20.23 9.33 12.26
C ASN A 98 20.41 8.36 13.44
N LEU A 99 20.63 7.09 13.14
CA LEU A 99 20.69 6.02 14.15
C LEU A 99 21.97 6.06 14.99
N LYS A 100 23.04 6.67 14.47
CA LYS A 100 24.34 6.83 15.16
C LYS A 100 24.33 8.03 16.09
N THR A 101 23.90 9.19 15.60
CA THR A 101 23.89 10.43 16.40
C THR A 101 22.61 10.62 17.22
N LYS A 102 21.58 9.80 16.95
CA LYS A 102 20.24 9.88 17.56
C LYS A 102 19.59 11.27 17.37
N LYS A 103 19.95 11.96 16.28
CA LYS A 103 19.45 13.30 15.93
C LYS A 103 18.65 13.27 14.63
N LEU A 104 17.71 14.21 14.53
CA LEU A 104 16.99 14.46 13.29
C LEU A 104 17.83 15.36 12.38
N ILE A 105 18.08 14.90 11.16
CA ILE A 105 18.80 15.63 10.12
C ILE A 105 17.91 15.81 8.89
N ILE A 106 18.27 16.77 8.04
CA ILE A 106 17.64 16.98 6.74
C ILE A 106 18.67 16.70 5.66
N SER A 107 18.37 15.79 4.73
CA SER A 107 19.25 15.51 3.59
C SER A 107 18.46 15.26 2.31
N ARG A 108 19.09 15.57 1.17
CA ARG A 108 18.56 15.31 -0.18
C ARG A 108 19.15 14.05 -0.80
N ASP A 109 20.43 13.80 -0.54
CA ASP A 109 21.19 12.70 -1.12
C ASP A 109 21.07 11.47 -0.23
N VAL A 110 20.02 10.70 -0.50
CA VAL A 110 19.55 9.61 0.37
C VAL A 110 19.12 8.43 -0.49
N GLU A 111 19.63 7.25 -0.16
CA GLU A 111 19.20 5.97 -0.72
C GLU A 111 18.27 5.26 0.28
N PHE A 112 17.19 4.65 -0.20
CA PHE A 112 16.14 4.06 0.65
C PHE A 112 16.07 2.55 0.42
N ASP A 113 16.07 1.78 1.52
CA ASP A 113 15.70 0.37 1.57
C ASP A 113 14.30 0.27 2.20
N GLU A 114 13.28 0.33 1.35
CA GLU A 114 11.87 0.42 1.78
C GLU A 114 11.33 -0.88 2.40
N ASP A 115 11.97 -2.01 2.09
CA ASP A 115 11.63 -3.34 2.62
C ASP A 115 12.31 -3.60 3.97
N ALA A 116 13.28 -2.77 4.34
CA ALA A 116 13.96 -2.83 5.62
C ALA A 116 13.28 -1.97 6.70
N MET A 117 13.46 -2.37 7.95
CA MET A 117 13.07 -1.64 9.15
C MET A 117 14.16 -1.73 10.22
N TRP A 118 14.04 -0.89 11.24
CA TRP A 118 14.94 -0.94 12.40
C TRP A 118 14.32 -1.77 13.52
N ASN A 119 15.05 -2.79 13.97
CA ASN A 119 14.71 -3.51 15.19
C ASN A 119 15.25 -2.72 16.39
N TRP A 120 14.34 -2.21 17.22
CA TRP A 120 14.66 -1.33 18.34
C TRP A 120 15.25 -2.05 19.55
N ASP A 121 15.01 -3.35 19.68
CA ASP A 121 15.51 -4.17 20.80
C ASP A 121 16.93 -4.66 20.51
N GLU A 122 17.19 -5.08 19.27
CA GLU A 122 18.48 -5.61 18.84
C GLU A 122 19.41 -4.57 18.19
N GLU A 123 18.93 -3.34 18.01
CA GLU A 123 19.65 -2.26 17.32
C GLU A 123 20.27 -2.69 15.97
N LYS A 124 19.47 -3.40 15.16
CA LYS A 124 19.88 -3.92 13.86
C LYS A 124 18.84 -3.66 12.77
N VAL A 125 19.28 -3.72 11.52
CA VAL A 125 18.37 -3.68 10.37
C VAL A 125 17.75 -5.06 10.20
N GLU A 126 16.43 -5.09 10.06
CA GLU A 126 15.65 -6.27 9.77
C GLU A 126 14.91 -6.06 8.46
N ARG A 127 14.87 -7.10 7.61
CA ARG A 127 14.12 -7.06 6.35
C ARG A 127 12.82 -7.80 6.52
N GLN A 128 11.72 -7.17 6.09
CA GLN A 128 10.43 -7.86 6.01
C GLN A 128 10.58 -9.05 5.07
N SER A 129 10.37 -10.26 5.59
CA SER A 129 10.27 -11.45 4.75
C SER A 129 8.94 -11.39 4.02
N VAL A 130 8.99 -11.33 2.68
CA VAL A 130 7.77 -11.35 1.86
C VAL A 130 7.11 -12.72 2.01
N MET A 131 6.02 -12.79 2.77
CA MET A 131 5.12 -13.94 2.71
C MET A 131 4.30 -13.82 1.42
N ILE A 132 4.74 -14.47 0.33
CA ILE A 132 3.88 -14.67 -0.84
C ILE A 132 2.72 -15.55 -0.38
N PRO A 133 1.45 -15.11 -0.46
CA PRO A 133 0.33 -16.00 -0.20
C PRO A 133 0.40 -17.13 -1.23
N LYS A 134 0.61 -18.37 -0.77
CA LYS A 134 0.41 -19.54 -1.64
C LYS A 134 -1.03 -19.48 -2.13
N GLU A 135 -1.22 -19.31 -3.43
CA GLU A 135 -2.54 -19.41 -4.04
C GLU A 135 -3.19 -20.72 -3.56
N THR A 136 -4.28 -20.60 -2.83
CA THR A 136 -5.07 -21.75 -2.41
C THR A 136 -5.76 -22.25 -3.68
N PRO A 137 -5.63 -23.52 -4.07
CA PRO A 137 -6.28 -24.01 -5.29
C PRO A 137 -7.79 -23.82 -5.13
N ARG A 138 -8.36 -23.02 -6.04
CA ARG A 138 -9.78 -22.69 -6.11
C ARG A 138 -10.55 -23.99 -6.38
N ASN A 139 -11.15 -24.58 -5.35
CA ASN A 139 -11.97 -25.77 -5.47
C ASN A 139 -13.25 -25.44 -6.27
N ASN A 140 -13.27 -25.81 -7.54
CA ASN A 140 -14.37 -25.57 -8.49
C ASN A 140 -15.55 -26.57 -8.37
N ASN A 141 -15.82 -27.13 -7.19
CA ASN A 141 -16.89 -28.13 -7.00
C ASN A 141 -18.15 -27.61 -6.28
N LYS A 142 -18.67 -26.44 -6.66
CA LYS A 142 -20.06 -26.03 -6.29
C LYS A 142 -20.91 -25.48 -7.43
N LYS A 143 -20.53 -25.66 -8.71
CA LYS A 143 -21.34 -25.21 -9.87
C LYS A 143 -21.97 -26.31 -10.73
N LYS A 144 -21.85 -27.60 -10.38
CA LYS A 144 -22.43 -28.70 -11.19
C LYS A 144 -23.74 -29.30 -10.67
N GLU A 145 -24.23 -28.87 -9.50
CA GLU A 145 -25.44 -29.47 -8.90
C GLU A 145 -26.73 -28.66 -9.16
N GLN A 146 -26.63 -27.36 -9.48
CA GLN A 146 -27.80 -26.56 -9.89
C GLN A 146 -28.15 -26.67 -11.38
N THR A 147 -27.21 -27.08 -12.24
CA THR A 147 -27.44 -27.20 -13.69
C THR A 147 -27.87 -28.60 -14.15
N LYS A 148 -27.93 -29.60 -13.25
CA LYS A 148 -28.44 -30.95 -13.57
C LYS A 148 -29.93 -31.17 -13.32
N GLN A 149 -30.63 -30.26 -12.62
CA GLN A 149 -32.08 -30.37 -12.43
C GLN A 149 -32.92 -29.79 -13.59
N LYS A 150 -32.29 -29.10 -14.57
CA LYS A 150 -33.03 -28.44 -15.67
C LYS A 150 -33.15 -29.27 -16.96
N TRP A 151 -32.57 -30.48 -17.02
CA TRP A 151 -32.52 -31.33 -18.24
C TRP A 151 -32.79 -32.82 -17.93
N LYS A 152 -33.82 -33.11 -17.14
CA LYS A 152 -34.43 -34.47 -17.08
C LYS A 152 -35.95 -34.33 -17.08
N GLY A 153 -36.54 -34.29 -18.25
CA GLY A 153 -37.98 -34.15 -18.41
C GLY A 153 -38.44 -34.22 -19.86
N GLY A 154 -38.02 -35.26 -20.58
CA GLY A 154 -38.61 -35.62 -21.86
C GLY A 154 -38.22 -37.05 -22.21
N VAL A 155 -39.18 -37.97 -22.16
CA VAL A 155 -39.62 -38.86 -23.26
C VAL A 155 -40.82 -39.73 -22.78
N ASN A 156 -41.95 -39.51 -23.46
CA ASN A 156 -43.10 -40.35 -23.84
C ASN A 156 -43.43 -41.68 -23.14
N LYS A 157 -44.74 -41.89 -22.96
CA LYS A 157 -45.43 -43.17 -23.28
C LYS A 157 -46.76 -42.91 -24.00
N HIS A 158 -46.95 -43.63 -25.12
CA HIS A 158 -48.24 -44.03 -25.73
C HIS A 158 -49.14 -44.68 -24.67
N GLN A 159 -50.48 -44.71 -24.70
CA GLN A 159 -51.48 -45.07 -25.73
C GLN A 159 -52.86 -44.74 -25.06
N ASP A 160 -53.92 -44.27 -25.71
CA ASP A 160 -54.96 -45.07 -26.39
C ASP A 160 -56.06 -44.12 -26.96
N HIS A 161 -56.64 -44.49 -28.10
CA HIS A 161 -57.94 -44.03 -28.64
C HIS A 161 -59.04 -44.97 -28.09
N PRO A 162 -60.35 -44.63 -28.02
CA PRO A 162 -61.12 -44.26 -29.21
C PRO A 162 -62.36 -43.32 -29.03
N GLU A 163 -62.89 -42.91 -30.19
CA GLU A 163 -64.31 -42.68 -30.54
C GLU A 163 -65.17 -41.59 -29.85
N GLY A 164 -65.85 -40.79 -30.69
CA GLY A 164 -66.93 -39.89 -30.25
C GLY A 164 -67.37 -38.89 -31.32
N HIS A 165 -68.38 -39.29 -32.09
CA HIS A 165 -69.09 -38.58 -33.15
C HIS A 165 -69.75 -37.23 -32.75
N HIS A 166 -70.22 -36.52 -33.80
CA HIS A 166 -71.26 -35.44 -33.85
C HIS A 166 -70.78 -33.97 -33.81
N ILE A 167 -70.89 -33.15 -34.87
CA ILE A 167 -72.01 -32.71 -35.75
C ILE A 167 -72.30 -31.21 -35.51
N ARG A 168 -72.26 -30.44 -36.62
CA ARG A 168 -73.02 -29.20 -36.99
C ARG A 168 -72.68 -27.87 -36.27
N ARG A 169 -72.37 -26.82 -37.06
CA ARG A 169 -73.26 -25.71 -37.50
C ARG A 169 -73.19 -24.54 -36.50
N ASP A 170 -73.18 -23.27 -36.84
CA ASP A 170 -73.31 -22.50 -38.10
C ASP A 170 -72.37 -21.29 -38.00
#